data_AF-A0A9D6DKR2-F1
#
_entry.id   AF-A0A9D6DKR2-F1
#
_cell.length_a   1.000
_cell.length_b   1.000
_cell.length_c   1.000
_cell.angle_alpha   90.00
_cell.angle_beta   90.00
_cell.angle_gamma   90.00
#
_symmetry.space_group_name_H-M   'P 1'
#
loop_
_entity.id
_entity.type
_entity.pdbx_description
1 polymer ?
#
loop_
_entity_poly.entity_id
_entity_poly.type
_entity_poly.pdbx_seq_one_letter_code
_entity_poly.pdbx_strand_id
1 'polypeptide(L)'
;MARTKKEGSAARPNWDEFFIIQALFYSTRGTCDRLHTACILVKDKIIVGAGYNGSLPGEPHCDEAGHLMAGGHCVRTMHAEANAIRNCKDPGTLAGATAYVIHTPCLLCLKALISYGVSRIVFTSPYDNTSYQWSEDEGLKTFVESLKHNKSISIEFLRINFIKLLQKFVDRLQGPGGALERLPKIGIR
;
A
#
# COMPACT_ATOMS: atom_id res chain seq x y z
N MET A 1 9.01 -25.26 28.81
CA MET A 1 7.59 -25.04 29.18
C MET A 1 6.83 -24.53 27.97
N ALA A 2 5.98 -25.35 27.38
CA ALA A 2 5.14 -24.95 26.25
C ALA A 2 4.10 -23.93 26.74
N ARG A 3 4.09 -22.73 26.16
CA ARG A 3 3.02 -21.74 26.42
C ARG A 3 1.73 -22.30 25.83
N THR A 4 0.84 -22.77 26.69
CA THR A 4 -0.54 -23.08 26.33
C THR A 4 -1.14 -21.84 25.66
N LYS A 5 -1.61 -21.99 24.41
CA LYS A 5 -2.37 -20.93 23.74
C LYS A 5 -3.58 -20.63 24.63
N LYS A 6 -3.63 -19.43 25.23
CA LYS A 6 -4.84 -18.92 25.90
C LYS A 6 -5.97 -18.96 24.87
N GLU A 7 -6.95 -19.85 25.08
CA GLU A 7 -8.22 -19.82 24.37
C GLU A 7 -8.84 -18.43 24.55
N GLY A 8 -9.08 -17.72 23.45
CA GLY A 8 -9.71 -16.39 23.45
C GLY A 8 -8.88 -15.22 22.89
N SER A 9 -7.58 -15.37 22.57
CA SER A 9 -6.83 -14.28 21.90
C SER A 9 -6.74 -14.50 20.39
N ALA A 10 -7.32 -13.59 19.60
CA ALA A 10 -7.19 -13.64 18.15
C ALA A 10 -5.71 -13.60 17.71
N ALA A 11 -5.38 -14.38 16.68
CA ALA A 11 -4.00 -14.56 16.21
C ALA A 11 -3.38 -13.20 15.81
N ARG A 12 -2.14 -12.97 16.26
CA ARG A 12 -1.36 -11.78 15.88
C ARG A 12 -1.26 -11.69 14.34
N PRO A 13 -1.61 -10.55 13.72
CA PRO A 13 -1.36 -10.33 12.30
C PRO A 13 0.11 -10.50 11.97
N ASN A 14 0.40 -11.09 10.81
CA ASN A 14 1.76 -11.09 10.25
C ASN A 14 2.12 -9.68 9.75
N TRP A 15 3.37 -9.48 9.34
CA TRP A 15 3.85 -8.16 8.94
C TRP A 15 3.17 -7.63 7.69
N ASP A 16 2.93 -8.48 6.68
CA ASP A 16 2.27 -8.06 5.45
C ASP A 16 0.82 -7.64 5.70
N GLU A 17 0.09 -8.43 6.48
CA GLU A 17 -1.25 -8.10 6.98
C GLU A 17 -1.25 -6.77 7.74
N PHE A 18 -0.24 -6.53 8.58
CA PHE A 18 -0.14 -5.32 9.41
C PHE A 18 0.17 -4.07 8.59
N PHE A 19 1.06 -4.12 7.61
CA PHE A 19 1.40 -2.94 6.82
C PHE A 19 0.39 -2.68 5.71
N ILE A 20 -0.19 -3.71 5.09
CA ILE A 20 -1.20 -3.50 4.04
C ILE A 20 -2.51 -2.94 4.60
N ILE A 21 -2.93 -3.33 5.81
CA ILE A 21 -4.12 -2.72 6.44
C ILE A 21 -3.86 -1.25 6.80
N GLN A 22 -2.63 -0.90 7.18
CA GLN A 22 -2.27 0.50 7.43
C GLN A 22 -2.30 1.31 6.13
N ALA A 23 -1.80 0.75 5.02
CA ALA A 23 -1.96 1.37 3.71
C ALA A 23 -3.45 1.55 3.36
N LEU A 24 -4.32 0.58 3.68
CA LEU A 24 -5.76 0.70 3.41
C LEU A 24 -6.38 1.86 4.20
N PHE A 25 -6.08 1.97 5.50
CA PHE A 25 -6.56 3.11 6.28
C PHE A 25 -5.97 4.43 5.78
N TYR A 26 -4.70 4.44 5.36
CA TYR A 26 -4.06 5.64 4.84
C TYR A 26 -4.68 6.09 3.51
N SER A 27 -5.17 5.16 2.68
CA SER A 27 -5.82 5.48 1.40
C SER A 27 -7.16 6.18 1.56
N THR A 28 -7.79 6.08 2.74
CA THR A 28 -9.02 6.85 3.05
C THR A 28 -8.81 8.36 3.07
N ARG A 29 -7.55 8.83 3.12
CA ARG A 29 -7.18 10.24 2.97
C ARG A 29 -6.99 10.68 1.52
N GLY A 30 -7.02 9.75 0.56
CA GLY A 30 -6.87 10.05 -0.86
C GLY A 30 -8.01 10.93 -1.37
N THR A 31 -7.66 12.00 -2.07
CA THR A 31 -8.61 13.08 -2.42
C THR A 31 -9.01 13.05 -3.91
N CYS A 32 -9.11 11.86 -4.47
CA CYS A 32 -9.52 11.63 -5.86
C CYS A 32 -10.25 10.30 -5.91
N ASP A 33 -11.58 10.39 -6.05
CA ASP A 33 -12.51 9.26 -6.06
C ASP A 33 -12.34 8.29 -7.25
N ARG A 34 -11.63 8.70 -8.31
CA ARG A 34 -11.21 7.77 -9.39
C ARG A 34 -10.37 6.61 -8.87
N LEU A 35 -9.60 6.84 -7.80
CA LEU A 35 -8.82 5.81 -7.14
C LEU A 35 -8.38 6.26 -5.74
N HIS A 36 -8.91 5.65 -4.68
CA HIS A 36 -8.36 5.84 -3.32
C HIS A 36 -7.18 4.90 -3.10
N THR A 37 -5.95 5.40 -3.20
CA THR A 37 -4.74 4.57 -3.07
C THR A 37 -3.75 5.15 -2.07
N ALA A 38 -2.89 4.28 -1.55
CA ALA A 38 -1.82 4.63 -0.63
C ALA A 38 -0.61 3.72 -0.80
N CYS A 39 0.54 4.22 -0.32
CA CYS A 39 1.79 3.50 -0.23
C CYS A 39 2.42 3.74 1.15
N ILE A 40 2.83 2.65 1.81
CA ILE A 40 3.60 2.67 3.04
C ILE A 40 4.97 2.04 2.77
N LEU A 41 6.03 2.79 3.04
CA LEU A 41 7.42 2.36 2.92
C LEU A 41 7.90 1.89 4.29
N VAL A 42 8.43 0.66 4.34
CA VAL A 42 8.81 -0.01 5.57
C VAL A 42 10.24 -0.52 5.48
N LYS A 43 11.06 -0.17 6.47
CA LYS A 43 12.41 -0.70 6.66
C LYS A 43 12.53 -1.27 8.06
N ASP A 44 13.03 -2.49 8.21
CA ASP A 44 13.24 -3.14 9.51
C ASP A 44 11.99 -3.12 10.42
N LYS A 45 10.80 -3.29 9.79
CA LYS A 45 9.46 -3.25 10.42
C LYS A 45 9.08 -1.88 11.00
N ILE A 46 9.74 -0.81 10.56
CA ILE A 46 9.46 0.58 10.89
C ILE A 46 8.96 1.28 9.63
N ILE A 47 7.90 2.06 9.77
CA ILE A 47 7.42 2.92 8.68
C ILE A 47 8.39 4.08 8.52
N VAL A 48 9.01 4.16 7.34
CA VAL A 48 9.98 5.22 6.98
C VAL A 48 9.40 6.27 6.04
N GLY A 49 8.27 5.97 5.39
CA GLY A 49 7.55 6.89 4.52
C GLY A 49 6.11 6.44 4.29
N ALA A 50 5.22 7.40 4.03
CA ALA A 50 3.80 7.13 3.78
C ALA A 50 3.19 8.18 2.85
N GLY A 51 2.36 7.75 1.92
CA GLY A 51 1.71 8.62 0.94
C GLY A 51 0.35 8.09 0.52
N TYR A 52 -0.56 9.01 0.23
CA TYR A 52 -1.83 8.76 -0.46
C TYR A 52 -1.89 9.65 -1.70
N ASN A 53 -2.81 9.37 -2.63
CA ASN A 53 -2.94 10.19 -3.83
C ASN A 53 -3.69 11.50 -3.53
N GLY A 54 -3.13 12.64 -3.94
CA GLY A 54 -3.71 13.95 -3.68
C GLY A 54 -3.00 15.05 -4.44
N SER A 55 -3.62 16.23 -4.50
CA SER A 55 -3.05 17.41 -5.16
C SER A 55 -1.73 17.86 -4.52
N LEU A 56 -1.01 18.72 -5.24
CA LEU A 56 0.16 19.39 -4.69
C LEU A 56 -0.19 20.20 -3.43
N PRO A 57 0.77 20.40 -2.50
CA PRO A 57 0.53 21.22 -1.32
C PRO A 57 0.04 22.63 -1.70
N GLY A 58 -1.12 23.03 -1.16
CA GLY A 58 -1.73 24.35 -1.42
C GLY A 58 -2.64 24.40 -2.65
N GLU A 59 -2.68 23.35 -3.47
CA GLU A 59 -3.57 23.29 -4.64
C GLU A 59 -4.91 22.63 -4.30
N PRO A 60 -6.02 23.05 -4.95
CA PRO A 60 -7.33 22.43 -4.76
C PRO A 60 -7.31 20.92 -5.04
N HIS A 61 -8.03 20.17 -4.21
CA HIS A 61 -8.18 18.72 -4.36
C HIS A 61 -9.20 18.35 -5.45
N CYS A 62 -9.21 17.10 -5.94
CA CYS A 62 -10.25 16.69 -6.90
C CYS A 62 -11.65 16.77 -6.28
N ASP A 63 -11.76 16.51 -4.98
CA ASP A 63 -13.01 16.62 -4.23
C ASP A 63 -13.55 18.07 -4.17
N GLU A 64 -12.70 19.05 -4.45
CA GLU A 64 -13.02 20.49 -4.43
C GLU A 64 -13.17 21.08 -5.83
N ALA A 65 -12.24 20.78 -6.73
CA ALA A 65 -12.10 21.42 -8.04
C ALA A 65 -12.36 20.46 -9.23
N GLY A 66 -12.81 19.25 -8.96
CA GLY A 66 -12.98 18.20 -9.95
C GLY A 66 -11.66 17.66 -10.51
N HIS A 67 -11.74 16.61 -11.32
CA HIS A 67 -10.56 16.00 -11.93
C HIS A 67 -9.97 16.86 -13.03
N LEU A 68 -8.64 17.01 -13.02
CA LEU A 68 -7.90 17.50 -14.18
C LEU A 68 -7.55 16.30 -15.07
N MET A 69 -8.27 16.12 -16.17
CA MET A 69 -8.10 14.97 -17.06
C MET A 69 -7.18 15.29 -18.24
N ALA A 70 -6.17 14.46 -18.45
CA ALA A 70 -5.31 14.50 -19.63
C ALA A 70 -4.95 13.06 -20.05
N GLY A 71 -5.14 12.72 -21.33
CA GLY A 71 -4.82 11.39 -21.85
C GLY A 71 -5.54 10.23 -21.15
N GLY A 72 -6.78 10.45 -20.66
CA GLY A 72 -7.54 9.43 -19.92
C GLY A 72 -7.16 9.29 -18.44
N HIS A 73 -6.17 10.04 -17.95
CA HIS A 73 -5.71 10.01 -16.56
C HIS A 73 -6.03 11.32 -15.84
N CYS A 74 -6.23 11.23 -14.53
CA CYS A 74 -6.26 12.42 -13.69
C CYS A 74 -4.83 12.84 -13.37
N VAL A 75 -4.43 14.02 -13.82
CA VAL A 75 -3.08 14.57 -13.63
C VAL A 75 -3.00 15.60 -12.50
N ARG A 76 -4.13 15.86 -11.82
CA ARG A 76 -4.17 16.75 -10.65
C ARG A 76 -3.38 16.18 -9.47
N THR A 77 -3.47 14.87 -9.28
CA THR A 77 -2.94 14.21 -8.09
C THR A 77 -1.53 13.70 -8.30
N MET A 78 -0.65 13.98 -7.33
CA MET A 78 0.52 13.16 -7.08
C MET A 78 0.09 11.75 -6.65
N HIS A 79 0.76 10.74 -7.18
CA HIS A 79 0.50 9.35 -6.82
C HIS A 79 0.97 9.05 -5.40
N ALA A 80 0.37 8.03 -4.78
CA ALA A 80 0.66 7.67 -3.40
C ALA A 80 2.12 7.26 -3.19
N GLU A 81 2.71 6.53 -4.13
CA GLU A 81 4.09 6.05 -4.10
C GLU A 81 5.07 7.22 -4.17
N ALA A 82 4.81 8.19 -5.05
CA ALA A 82 5.60 9.41 -5.15
C ALA A 82 5.52 10.23 -3.86
N ASN A 83 4.32 10.36 -3.29
CA ASN A 83 4.13 11.02 -2.00
C ASN A 83 4.81 10.26 -0.85
N ALA A 84 4.83 8.93 -0.87
CA ALA A 84 5.49 8.13 0.15
C ALA A 84 7.01 8.32 0.13
N ILE A 85 7.61 8.35 -1.06
CA ILE A 85 9.04 8.66 -1.24
C ILE A 85 9.32 10.09 -0.77
N ARG A 86 8.53 11.08 -1.22
CA ARG A 86 8.67 12.49 -0.82
C ARG A 86 8.60 12.66 0.70
N ASN A 87 7.71 11.93 1.36
CA ASN A 87 7.49 12.03 2.80
C ASN A 87 8.45 11.15 3.62
N CYS A 88 9.38 10.45 2.96
CA CYS A 88 10.46 9.76 3.64
C CYS A 88 11.53 10.78 4.06
N LYS A 89 11.78 10.90 5.37
CA LYS A 89 12.72 11.91 5.92
C LYS A 89 14.15 11.71 5.45
N ASP A 90 14.56 10.45 5.32
CA ASP A 90 15.88 10.05 4.85
C ASP A 90 15.72 9.03 3.72
N PRO A 91 15.81 9.45 2.45
CA PRO A 91 15.73 8.55 1.31
C PRO A 91 16.78 7.43 1.33
N GLY A 92 17.90 7.59 2.04
CA GLY A 92 18.90 6.53 2.20
C GLY A 92 18.36 5.29 2.92
N THR A 93 17.30 5.44 3.71
CA THR A 93 16.62 4.32 4.41
C THR A 93 15.78 3.44 3.49
N LEU A 94 15.52 3.87 2.25
CA LEU A 94 14.71 3.13 1.28
C LEU A 94 15.46 1.94 0.66
N ALA A 95 16.79 1.93 0.75
CA ALA A 95 17.62 0.82 0.29
C ALA A 95 17.26 -0.47 1.05
N GLY A 96 16.76 -1.47 0.33
CA GLY A 96 16.28 -2.73 0.88
C GLY A 96 14.97 -2.61 1.67
N ALA A 97 14.19 -1.55 1.46
CA ALA A 97 12.87 -1.37 2.08
C ALA A 97 11.80 -2.18 1.33
N THR A 98 10.64 -2.33 1.97
CA THR A 98 9.41 -2.87 1.39
C THR A 98 8.38 -1.76 1.17
N ALA A 99 7.81 -1.67 -0.02
CA ALA A 99 6.66 -0.83 -0.31
C ALA A 99 5.37 -1.66 -0.26
N TYR A 100 4.42 -1.27 0.58
CA TYR A 100 3.06 -1.81 0.60
C TYR A 100 2.13 -0.81 -0.08
N VAL A 101 1.58 -1.18 -1.24
CA VAL A 101 0.74 -0.32 -2.08
C VAL A 101 -0.65 -0.92 -2.17
N ILE A 102 -1.71 -0.11 -2.13
CA ILE A 102 -3.07 -0.66 -2.27
C ILE A 102 -3.31 -1.13 -3.70
N HIS A 103 -3.05 -0.27 -4.68
CA HIS A 103 -3.24 -0.59 -6.09
C HIS A 103 -1.92 -0.96 -6.78
N THR A 104 -1.99 -1.62 -7.93
CA THR A 104 -0.81 -1.83 -8.79
C THR A 104 -0.12 -0.48 -9.04
N PRO A 105 1.18 -0.32 -8.72
CA PRO A 105 1.86 0.93 -8.97
C PRO A 105 1.97 1.18 -10.48
N CYS A 106 1.83 2.42 -10.94
CA CYS A 106 2.06 2.71 -12.37
C CYS A 106 3.56 2.54 -12.71
N LEU A 107 3.89 2.44 -14.00
CA LEU A 107 5.28 2.22 -14.43
C LEU A 107 6.26 3.27 -13.90
N LEU A 108 5.84 4.54 -13.85
CA LEU A 108 6.68 5.63 -13.32
C LEU A 108 6.93 5.46 -11.82
N CYS A 109 5.90 5.12 -11.06
CA CYS A 109 6.01 4.88 -9.62
C CYS A 109 6.84 3.63 -9.32
N LEU A 110 6.67 2.56 -10.09
CA LEU A 110 7.47 1.34 -10.00
C LEU A 110 8.95 1.63 -10.22
N LYS A 111 9.29 2.34 -11.32
CA LYS A 111 10.66 2.76 -11.61
C LYS A 111 11.25 3.63 -10.50
N ALA A 112 10.46 4.57 -9.98
CA ALA A 112 10.88 5.43 -8.88
C ALA A 112 11.22 4.60 -7.64
N LEU A 113 10.31 3.75 -7.15
CA LEU A 113 10.55 2.89 -5.98
C LEU A 113 11.84 2.07 -6.13
N ILE A 114 12.00 1.41 -7.27
CA ILE A 114 13.19 0.61 -7.58
C ILE A 114 14.47 1.47 -7.58
N SER A 115 14.42 2.66 -8.18
CA SER A 115 15.58 3.56 -8.25
C SER A 115 16.05 4.06 -6.88
N TYR A 116 15.13 4.17 -5.91
CA TYR A 116 15.46 4.49 -4.52
C TYR A 116 15.90 3.26 -3.71
N GLY A 117 16.06 2.10 -4.34
CA GLY A 117 16.58 0.89 -3.72
C GLY A 117 15.54 0.05 -2.98
N VAL A 118 14.24 0.31 -3.17
CA VAL A 118 13.17 -0.57 -2.64
C VAL A 118 13.31 -1.96 -3.26
N SER A 119 13.49 -2.97 -2.41
CA SER A 119 13.76 -4.35 -2.86
C SER A 119 12.52 -5.23 -2.88
N ARG A 120 11.43 -4.81 -2.26
CA ARG A 120 10.18 -5.58 -2.23
C ARG A 120 8.97 -4.66 -2.39
N ILE A 121 8.08 -4.97 -3.31
CA ILE A 121 6.88 -4.20 -3.60
C ILE A 121 5.68 -5.14 -3.51
N VAL A 122 4.81 -4.90 -2.56
CA VAL A 122 3.62 -5.71 -2.27
C VAL A 122 2.38 -4.89 -2.62
N PHE A 123 1.49 -5.43 -3.43
CA PHE A 123 0.22 -4.78 -3.79
C PHE A 123 -0.97 -5.74 -3.72
N THR A 124 -2.19 -5.24 -3.55
CA THR A 124 -3.36 -6.08 -3.23
C THR A 124 -4.59 -5.88 -4.13
N SER A 125 -4.69 -4.75 -4.84
CA SER A 125 -5.78 -4.47 -5.77
C SER A 125 -5.19 -4.26 -7.16
N PRO A 126 -5.36 -5.22 -8.09
CA PRO A 126 -4.92 -5.01 -9.46
C PRO A 126 -5.66 -3.80 -10.03
N TYR A 127 -4.94 -2.84 -10.58
CA TYR A 127 -5.53 -1.67 -11.23
C TYR A 127 -5.02 -1.57 -12.66
N ASP A 128 -5.95 -1.39 -13.60
CA ASP A 128 -5.78 -1.67 -15.04
C ASP A 128 -5.36 -0.43 -15.84
N ASN A 129 -5.08 0.67 -15.17
CA ASN A 129 -4.99 1.98 -15.79
C ASN A 129 -3.75 2.21 -16.65
N THR A 130 -2.79 1.30 -16.78
CA THR A 130 -1.69 1.37 -17.77
C THR A 130 -0.87 0.08 -17.63
N SER A 131 -1.50 -1.07 -17.79
CA SER A 131 -0.92 -2.35 -17.42
C SER A 131 0.35 -2.63 -18.21
N TYR A 132 1.53 -2.22 -17.77
CA TYR A 132 2.80 -2.80 -18.24
C TYR A 132 2.80 -4.32 -18.02
N GLN A 133 1.98 -4.80 -17.07
CA GLN A 133 1.74 -6.21 -16.85
C GLN A 133 0.97 -6.86 -18.01
N TRP A 134 0.05 -6.13 -18.68
CA TRP A 134 -0.88 -6.64 -19.72
C TRP A 134 -0.78 -5.82 -21.01
N SER A 135 0.33 -5.11 -21.19
CA SER A 135 0.56 -4.19 -22.30
C SER A 135 0.87 -5.01 -23.53
N GLU A 136 0.32 -4.65 -24.68
CA GLU A 136 0.67 -5.29 -25.95
C GLU A 136 2.03 -4.83 -26.49
N ASP A 137 2.60 -3.74 -25.97
CA ASP A 137 3.95 -3.26 -26.29
C ASP A 137 5.03 -4.26 -25.83
N GLU A 138 5.73 -4.85 -26.79
CA GLU A 138 6.78 -5.86 -26.57
C GLU A 138 7.99 -5.33 -25.79
N GLY A 139 8.34 -4.05 -25.99
CA GLY A 139 9.43 -3.41 -25.24
C GLY A 139 9.10 -3.31 -23.75
N LEU A 140 7.84 -2.97 -23.44
CA LEU A 140 7.34 -2.88 -22.08
C LEU A 140 7.22 -4.25 -21.40
N LYS A 141 6.74 -5.27 -22.13
CA LYS A 141 6.73 -6.67 -21.62
C LYS A 141 8.14 -7.14 -21.28
N THR A 142 9.08 -6.96 -22.22
CA THR A 142 10.50 -7.34 -22.05
C THR A 142 11.11 -6.64 -20.84
N PHE A 143 10.83 -5.34 -20.66
CA PHE A 143 11.31 -4.61 -19.49
C PHE A 143 10.76 -5.19 -18.18
N VAL A 144 9.45 -5.46 -18.11
CA VAL A 144 8.82 -6.00 -16.90
C VAL A 144 9.31 -7.41 -16.59
N GLU A 145 9.53 -8.24 -17.60
CA GLU A 145 10.17 -9.54 -17.44
C GLU A 145 11.62 -9.42 -16.96
N SER A 146 12.38 -8.45 -17.48
CA SER A 146 13.74 -8.18 -17.01
C SER A 146 13.78 -7.81 -15.51
N LEU A 147 12.75 -7.11 -15.01
CA LEU A 147 12.63 -6.81 -13.58
C LEU A 147 12.41 -8.08 -12.76
N LYS A 148 11.70 -9.09 -13.28
CA LYS A 148 11.52 -10.39 -12.60
C LYS A 148 12.83 -11.19 -12.51
N HIS A 149 13.77 -10.96 -13.44
CA HIS A 149 15.09 -11.59 -13.42
C HIS A 149 16.08 -10.88 -12.49
N ASN A 150 15.79 -9.65 -12.08
CA ASN A 150 16.58 -8.94 -11.08
C ASN A 150 16.36 -9.57 -9.70
N LYS A 151 17.30 -10.41 -9.26
CA LYS A 151 17.24 -11.10 -7.96
C LYS A 151 17.20 -10.17 -6.75
N SER A 152 17.46 -8.88 -6.93
CA SER A 152 17.42 -7.86 -5.88
C SER A 152 16.04 -7.23 -5.69
N ILE A 153 15.05 -7.55 -6.54
CA ILE A 153 13.72 -6.93 -6.51
C ILE A 153 12.63 -8.01 -6.52
N SER A 154 11.68 -7.91 -5.61
CA SER A 154 10.48 -8.75 -5.56
C SER A 154 9.22 -7.89 -5.77
N ILE A 155 8.34 -8.30 -6.68
CA ILE A 155 7.05 -7.65 -6.93
C ILE A 155 5.95 -8.69 -6.69
N GLU A 156 5.13 -8.48 -5.67
CA GLU A 156 4.26 -9.51 -5.10
C GLU A 156 2.80 -9.05 -5.05
N PHE A 157 1.92 -9.89 -5.57
CA PHE A 157 0.48 -9.72 -5.38
C PHE A 157 0.04 -10.41 -4.08
N LEU A 158 -0.38 -9.61 -3.10
CA LEU A 158 -0.94 -10.08 -1.84
C LEU A 158 -2.45 -10.27 -1.97
N ARG A 159 -2.88 -11.52 -2.13
CA ARG A 159 -4.30 -11.86 -2.08
C ARG A 159 -4.81 -11.77 -0.65
N ILE A 160 -5.64 -10.77 -0.37
CA ILE A 160 -6.20 -10.54 0.98
C ILE A 160 -7.71 -10.29 0.93
N ASN A 161 -8.40 -10.70 1.99
CA ASN A 161 -9.80 -10.34 2.22
C ASN A 161 -9.82 -9.31 3.35
N PHE A 162 -10.07 -8.05 3.02
CA PHE A 162 -10.01 -6.96 3.98
C PHE A 162 -11.09 -7.02 5.06
N ILE A 163 -12.28 -7.57 4.78
CA ILE A 163 -13.31 -7.77 5.80
C ILE A 163 -12.83 -8.76 6.87
N LYS A 164 -12.30 -9.92 6.45
CA LYS A 164 -11.71 -10.90 7.36
C LYS A 164 -10.50 -10.34 8.11
N LEU A 165 -9.68 -9.54 7.44
CA LEU A 165 -8.52 -8.91 8.06
C LEU A 165 -8.95 -7.90 9.13
N LEU A 166 -9.89 -7.01 8.81
CA LEU A 166 -10.44 -6.07 9.77
C LEU A 166 -11.06 -6.79 10.97
N GLN A 167 -11.83 -7.86 10.73
CA GLN A 167 -12.39 -8.67 11.81
C GLN A 167 -11.28 -9.24 12.70
N LYS A 168 -10.19 -9.77 12.12
CA LYS A 168 -9.03 -10.27 12.87
C LYS A 168 -8.41 -9.18 13.77
N PHE A 169 -8.33 -7.94 13.29
CA PHE A 169 -7.83 -6.81 14.09
C PHE A 169 -8.80 -6.42 15.21
N VAL A 170 -10.10 -6.36 14.91
CA VAL A 170 -11.14 -6.10 15.92
C VAL A 170 -11.14 -7.19 16.99
N ASP A 171 -11.16 -8.46 16.63
CA ASP A 171 -11.13 -9.59 17.57
C ASP A 171 -9.89 -9.51 18.48
N ARG A 172 -8.74 -9.11 17.91
CA ARG A 172 -7.51 -8.92 18.68
C ARG A 172 -7.63 -7.76 19.67
N LEU A 173 -8.21 -6.65 19.25
CA LEU A 173 -8.41 -5.46 20.09
C LEU A 173 -9.56 -5.62 21.09
N GLN A 174 -10.47 -6.57 20.89
CA GLN A 174 -11.50 -6.99 21.84
C GLN A 174 -11.03 -8.09 22.80
N GLY A 175 -9.80 -8.60 22.63
CA GLY A 175 -9.17 -9.54 23.54
C GLY A 175 -8.57 -8.85 24.78
N PRO A 176 -8.01 -9.63 25.73
CA PRO A 176 -7.47 -9.09 26.99
C PRO A 176 -6.40 -8.01 26.77
N GLY A 177 -6.58 -6.84 27.40
CA GLY A 177 -5.66 -5.70 27.30
C GLY A 177 -5.77 -4.90 25.99
N GLY A 178 -6.76 -5.21 25.16
CA GLY A 178 -7.03 -4.51 23.92
C GLY A 178 -7.90 -3.25 24.12
N ALA A 179 -7.75 -2.27 23.25
CA ALA A 179 -8.46 -0.98 23.37
C ALA A 179 -9.98 -1.09 23.21
N LEU A 180 -10.49 -2.20 22.65
CA LEU A 180 -11.91 -2.43 22.40
C LEU A 180 -12.51 -3.49 23.35
N GLU A 181 -11.77 -3.93 24.38
CA GLU A 181 -12.14 -5.03 25.29
C GLU A 181 -13.51 -4.82 25.96
N ARG A 182 -13.88 -3.57 26.26
CA ARG A 182 -15.15 -3.23 26.94
C ARG A 182 -16.31 -2.93 25.98
N LEU A 183 -16.09 -3.00 24.68
CA LEU A 183 -17.13 -2.74 23.70
C LEU A 183 -17.94 -4.01 23.40
N PRO A 184 -19.21 -3.88 22.98
CA PRO A 184 -19.99 -5.01 22.48
C PRO A 184 -19.24 -5.75 21.37
N LYS A 185 -19.44 -7.07 21.24
CA LYS A 185 -18.80 -7.83 20.16
C LYS A 185 -19.22 -7.27 18.79
N ILE A 186 -18.23 -6.95 17.96
CA ILE A 186 -18.43 -6.35 16.64
C ILE A 186 -18.15 -7.41 15.59
N GLY A 187 -19.13 -7.64 14.71
CA GLY A 187 -18.96 -8.46 13.50
C GLY A 187 -18.96 -7.55 12.28
N ILE A 188 -17.83 -7.46 11.60
CA ILE A 188 -17.67 -6.79 10.31
C ILE A 188 -18.20 -7.75 9.24
N ARG A 189 -19.23 -7.32 8.52
CA ARG A 189 -19.88 -8.07 7.43
C ARG A 189 -19.54 -7.44 6.09
#